data_AF-A0A7X6YU73-F1
#
_entry.id   AF-A0A7X6YU73-F1
#
_cell.length_a   1.000
_cell.length_b   1.000
_cell.length_c   1.000
_cell.angle_alpha   90.00
_cell.angle_beta   90.00
_cell.angle_gamma   90.00
#
_symmetry.space_group_name_H-M   'P 1'
#
loop_
_entity.id
_entity.type
_entity.pdbx_description
1 polymer ?
#
loop_
_entity_poly.entity_id
_entity_poly.type
_entity_poly.pdbx_seq_one_letter_code
_entity_poly.pdbx_strand_id
1 'polypeptide(L)'
;ISYCGARFLLDEITDYKPWPDSERYVHALSIKEIEFCEPFDVSILSDAGGKYWAVKYMQGAKPIREEKAIHVLDETFRKNQIDELYRFPEEHSEPEIDFTDEIIEDEKEAQKLVKEVPEARIDIMGTFQTIHFVNETDKISGLEILVNNNFYSLFPHFPENRTLLIPENRIFKTKGVKKDGHIIQGIRTIPDGLLFVFNKNQKKPIQINLIEYECYGEKKTRGTDKSNYLNTTIIPQLMRFASAFSIITDENTRRSTIENWVDKIIDYINSNDELSGKIIGWIKELNPKIKERSIEREIEKLLIDAFKTNLRVLLVIDELSTEQKSTIQNVISSFKLENGDNIEFVGYVVRLVQSISINDHSAQYALTVQ
;
A
#
# COMPACT_ATOMS: atom_id res chain seq x y z
N ILE A 1 -9.74 22.89 20.04
CA ILE A 1 -9.69 24.03 19.08
C ILE A 1 -8.89 23.56 17.88
N SER A 2 -9.41 23.75 16.67
CA SER A 2 -8.78 23.28 15.43
C SER A 2 -8.31 24.48 14.61
N TYR A 3 -7.09 24.43 14.09
CA TYR A 3 -6.49 25.53 13.33
C TYR A 3 -6.17 25.10 11.90
N CYS A 4 -6.30 26.02 10.95
CA CYS A 4 -5.77 25.84 9.60
C CYS A 4 -4.43 26.60 9.51
N GLY A 5 -3.34 25.89 9.22
CA GLY A 5 -2.00 26.49 9.03
C GLY A 5 -1.41 26.28 7.64
N ALA A 6 -1.99 25.39 6.83
CA ALA A 6 -1.53 25.09 5.48
C ALA A 6 -2.67 24.52 4.63
N ARG A 7 -2.53 24.66 3.31
CA ARG A 7 -3.33 23.93 2.31
C ARG A 7 -2.42 23.41 1.21
N PHE A 8 -2.85 22.34 0.56
CA PHE A 8 -2.08 21.67 -0.49
C PHE A 8 -3.03 20.89 -1.40
N LEU A 9 -2.54 20.56 -2.60
CA LEU A 9 -3.21 19.61 -3.47
C LEU A 9 -2.74 18.20 -3.15
N LEU A 10 -3.69 17.28 -2.96
CA LEU A 10 -3.41 15.85 -2.89
C LEU A 10 -2.89 15.39 -4.26
N ASP A 11 -1.88 14.55 -4.23
CA ASP A 11 -1.23 14.01 -5.42
C ASP A 11 -1.30 12.47 -5.42
N GLU A 12 -0.20 11.77 -5.69
CA GLU A 12 -0.18 10.32 -5.84
C GLU A 12 -0.19 9.59 -4.48
N ILE A 13 -0.72 8.36 -4.43
CA ILE A 13 -0.57 7.51 -3.24
C ILE A 13 0.92 7.21 -3.05
N THR A 14 1.39 7.29 -1.80
CA THR A 14 2.80 7.16 -1.47
C THR A 14 3.02 6.22 -0.29
N ASP A 15 4.09 5.42 -0.40
CA ASP A 15 4.62 4.62 0.71
C ASP A 15 5.53 5.42 1.63
N TYR A 16 5.88 6.66 1.26
CA TYR A 16 6.73 7.51 2.07
C TYR A 16 5.96 8.05 3.27
N LYS A 17 6.26 7.47 4.43
CA LYS A 17 5.57 7.70 5.69
C LYS A 17 6.56 8.15 6.78
N PRO A 18 7.06 9.40 6.74
CA PRO A 18 8.12 9.89 7.64
C PRO A 18 7.69 10.13 9.09
N TRP A 19 6.44 9.88 9.47
CA TRP A 19 5.90 10.15 10.80
C TRP A 19 5.74 8.87 11.67
N PRO A 20 5.82 8.99 13.01
CA PRO A 20 5.96 7.83 13.91
C PRO A 20 4.76 6.89 14.00
N ASP A 21 3.54 7.39 13.82
CA ASP A 21 2.29 6.61 13.91
C ASP A 21 1.73 6.23 12.53
N SER A 22 2.57 6.26 11.49
CA SER A 22 2.14 6.08 10.12
C SER A 22 1.50 4.73 9.78
N GLU A 23 1.73 3.72 10.61
CA GLU A 23 1.08 2.41 10.54
C GLU A 23 -0.43 2.46 10.81
N ARG A 24 -0.93 3.50 11.48
CA ARG A 24 -2.37 3.71 11.72
C ARG A 24 -3.13 4.13 10.47
N TYR A 25 -2.44 4.62 9.45
CA TYR A 25 -3.03 5.16 8.24
C TYR A 25 -2.94 4.14 7.11
N VAL A 26 -4.12 3.65 6.70
CA VAL A 26 -4.25 2.68 5.60
C VAL A 26 -3.76 3.27 4.27
N HIS A 27 -3.97 4.57 4.06
CA HIS A 27 -3.58 5.29 2.85
C HIS A 27 -2.76 6.54 3.20
N ALA A 28 -1.69 6.78 2.45
CA ALA A 28 -0.92 8.01 2.51
C ALA A 28 -0.81 8.60 1.10
N LEU A 29 -0.94 9.92 0.97
CA LEU A 29 -0.88 10.63 -0.30
C LEU A 29 0.31 11.59 -0.26
N SER A 30 1.04 11.71 -1.37
CA SER A 30 1.94 12.84 -1.57
C SER A 30 1.11 14.11 -1.74
N ILE A 31 1.76 15.24 -1.45
CA ILE A 31 1.16 16.56 -1.55
C ILE A 31 1.99 17.40 -2.52
N LYS A 32 1.32 18.30 -3.24
CA LYS A 32 1.95 19.30 -4.12
C LYS A 32 1.32 20.66 -3.89
N GLU A 33 2.00 21.71 -4.36
CA GLU A 33 1.50 23.08 -4.30
C GLU A 33 1.10 23.49 -2.87
N ILE A 34 2.06 23.36 -1.95
CA ILE A 34 1.85 23.69 -0.54
C ILE A 34 1.84 25.21 -0.39
N GLU A 35 0.80 25.74 0.23
CA GLU A 35 0.69 27.12 0.65
C GLU A 35 0.55 27.18 2.17
N PHE A 36 1.19 28.17 2.80
CA PHE A 36 1.16 28.37 4.24
C PHE A 36 0.34 29.61 4.61
N CYS A 37 -0.22 29.59 5.82
CA CYS A 37 -0.88 30.75 6.42
C CYS A 37 -0.53 30.85 7.91
N GLU A 38 -0.64 32.07 8.45
CA GLU A 38 -0.68 32.26 9.89
C GLU A 38 -1.90 31.51 10.45
N PRO A 39 -1.73 30.61 11.45
CA PRO A 39 -2.81 29.74 11.89
C PRO A 39 -4.05 30.50 12.34
N PHE A 40 -5.19 30.21 11.71
CA PHE A 40 -6.49 30.76 12.09
C PHE A 40 -7.44 29.65 12.56
N ASP A 41 -8.33 29.99 13.48
CA ASP A 41 -9.33 29.07 14.01
C ASP A 41 -10.38 28.74 12.94
N VAL A 42 -10.62 27.44 12.72
CA VAL A 42 -11.59 26.97 11.72
C VAL A 42 -13.04 27.17 12.15
N SER A 43 -13.30 27.64 13.38
CA SER A 43 -14.63 28.04 13.86
C SER A 43 -15.32 29.12 13.01
N ILE A 44 -14.58 29.81 12.14
CA ILE A 44 -15.13 30.68 11.07
C ILE A 44 -16.15 29.94 10.17
N LEU A 45 -16.06 28.62 10.08
CA LEU A 45 -17.02 27.80 9.33
C LEU A 45 -18.42 27.80 9.94
N SER A 46 -18.59 28.26 11.18
CA SER A 46 -19.91 28.49 11.79
C SER A 46 -20.78 29.47 10.99
N ASP A 47 -20.17 30.41 10.27
CA ASP A 47 -20.87 31.36 9.38
C ASP A 47 -21.56 30.65 8.20
N ALA A 48 -21.03 29.50 7.77
CA ALA A 48 -21.58 28.68 6.70
C ALA A 48 -22.42 27.51 7.23
N GLY A 49 -21.88 26.77 8.20
CA GLY A 49 -22.47 25.53 8.71
C GLY A 49 -23.50 25.70 9.82
N GLY A 50 -23.59 26.89 10.42
CA GLY A 50 -24.47 27.18 11.55
C GLY A 50 -24.01 26.46 12.83
N LYS A 51 -24.97 26.15 13.72
CA LYS A 51 -24.68 25.50 15.02
C LYS A 51 -23.92 24.17 14.87
N TYR A 52 -24.18 23.42 13.80
CA TYR A 52 -23.62 22.07 13.57
C TYR A 52 -22.44 22.07 12.58
N TRP A 53 -21.76 23.20 12.39
CA TRP A 53 -20.66 23.33 11.42
C TRP A 53 -19.54 22.30 11.64
N ALA A 54 -19.20 21.99 12.90
CA ALA A 54 -18.16 21.03 13.23
C ALA A 54 -18.52 19.63 12.72
N VAL A 55 -19.75 19.16 12.94
CA VAL A 55 -20.22 17.87 12.41
C VAL A 55 -20.30 17.89 10.88
N LYS A 56 -20.71 19.01 10.29
CA LYS A 56 -20.81 19.16 8.84
C LYS A 56 -19.45 19.07 8.14
N TYR A 57 -18.40 19.67 8.70
CA TYR A 57 -17.14 19.85 7.96
C TYR A 57 -15.91 19.17 8.60
N MET A 58 -15.93 18.87 9.90
CA MET A 58 -14.80 18.27 10.63
C MET A 58 -14.99 16.77 10.89
N GLN A 59 -16.21 16.24 10.75
CA GLN A 59 -16.48 14.83 10.97
C GLN A 59 -15.97 13.97 9.80
N GLY A 60 -14.83 13.30 10.02
CA GLY A 60 -14.19 12.41 9.05
C GLY A 60 -13.55 13.15 7.88
N ALA A 61 -12.76 12.41 7.10
CA ALA A 61 -12.13 12.94 5.88
C ALA A 61 -13.15 12.98 4.74
N LYS A 62 -13.88 14.08 4.59
CA LYS A 62 -14.85 14.30 3.51
C LYS A 62 -14.65 15.65 2.83
N PRO A 63 -14.93 15.76 1.52
CA PRO A 63 -14.80 17.04 0.82
C PRO A 63 -15.89 18.03 1.26
N ILE A 64 -15.50 19.27 1.57
CA ILE A 64 -16.43 20.39 1.75
C ILE A 64 -16.88 20.84 0.36
N ARG A 65 -18.17 20.71 0.06
CA ARG A 65 -18.75 21.04 -1.26
C ARG A 65 -19.55 22.35 -1.28
N GLU A 66 -19.86 22.89 -0.11
CA GLU A 66 -20.69 24.09 0.01
C GLU A 66 -19.90 25.34 -0.38
N GLU A 67 -20.34 26.03 -1.43
CA GLU A 67 -19.64 27.21 -1.99
C GLU A 67 -19.35 28.28 -0.94
N LYS A 68 -20.30 28.52 -0.02
CA LYS A 68 -20.14 29.51 1.06
C LYS A 68 -18.99 29.14 2.01
N ALA A 69 -18.90 27.86 2.40
CA ALA A 69 -17.84 27.39 3.29
C ALA A 69 -16.47 27.44 2.59
N ILE A 70 -16.41 27.02 1.33
CA ILE A 70 -15.19 27.10 0.50
C ILE A 70 -14.73 28.56 0.38
N HIS A 71 -15.66 29.48 0.13
CA HIS A 71 -15.34 30.90 -0.01
C HIS A 71 -14.81 31.51 1.29
N VAL A 72 -15.42 31.22 2.43
CA VAL A 72 -14.96 31.70 3.75
C VAL A 72 -13.56 31.18 4.07
N LEU A 73 -13.29 29.90 3.78
CA LEU A 73 -11.97 29.31 3.96
C LEU A 73 -10.93 29.95 3.05
N ASP A 74 -11.21 30.10 1.75
CA ASP A 74 -10.27 30.69 0.79
C ASP A 74 -9.96 32.15 1.09
N GLU A 75 -10.97 32.97 1.44
CA GLU A 75 -10.73 34.36 1.84
C GLU A 75 -9.88 34.46 3.10
N THR A 76 -10.20 33.68 4.12
CA THR A 76 -9.49 33.76 5.40
C THR A 76 -8.08 33.24 5.25
N PHE A 77 -7.87 32.18 4.47
CA PHE A 77 -6.55 31.67 4.15
C PHE A 77 -5.70 32.72 3.42
N ARG A 78 -6.23 33.36 2.37
CA ARG A 78 -5.50 34.39 1.62
C ARG A 78 -5.16 35.63 2.44
N LYS A 79 -6.03 36.03 3.37
CA LYS A 79 -5.77 37.16 4.29
C LYS A 79 -4.60 36.88 5.24
N ASN A 80 -4.37 35.61 5.57
CA ASN A 80 -3.33 35.17 6.50
C ASN A 80 -2.16 34.49 5.78
N GLN A 81 -2.03 34.61 4.46
CA GLN A 81 -1.00 33.90 3.70
C GLN A 81 0.41 34.34 4.12
N ILE A 82 1.30 33.36 4.31
CA ILE A 82 2.70 33.57 4.66
C ILE A 82 3.60 32.72 3.76
N ASP A 83 4.85 33.13 3.59
CA ASP A 83 5.80 32.48 2.67
C ASP A 83 6.42 31.20 3.25
N GLU A 84 6.45 31.06 4.58
CA GLU A 84 7.10 29.96 5.29
C GLU A 84 6.18 29.30 6.31
N LEU A 85 6.46 28.04 6.65
CA LEU A 85 5.71 27.31 7.67
C LEU A 85 5.74 28.06 9.01
N TYR A 86 4.55 28.38 9.53
CA TYR A 86 4.42 28.97 10.86
C TYR A 86 4.95 28.02 11.93
N ARG A 87 5.90 28.50 12.74
CA ARG A 87 6.41 27.78 13.90
C ARG A 87 5.77 28.35 15.15
N PHE A 88 4.97 27.55 15.83
CA PHE A 88 4.45 27.92 17.14
C PHE A 88 5.63 28.24 18.07
N PRO A 89 5.59 29.36 18.81
CA PRO A 89 6.52 29.60 19.90
C PRO A 89 6.50 28.40 20.83
N GLU A 90 7.67 27.92 21.28
CA GLU A 90 7.76 26.80 22.21
C GLU A 90 7.08 27.17 23.54
N GLU A 91 5.79 26.88 23.66
CA GLU A 91 5.11 26.79 24.94
C GLU A 91 5.23 25.35 25.43
N HIS A 92 5.80 25.21 26.63
CA HIS A 92 5.88 23.95 27.35
C HIS A 92 4.47 23.38 27.59
N SER A 93 4.40 22.05 27.55
CA SER A 93 3.24 21.16 27.69
C SER A 93 2.47 20.91 26.40
N GLU A 94 2.66 19.71 25.83
CA GLU A 94 1.66 19.09 24.97
C GLU A 94 0.35 19.03 25.78
N PRO A 95 -0.69 19.78 25.41
CA PRO A 95 -2.01 19.44 25.89
C PRO A 95 -2.33 18.08 25.27
N GLU A 96 -2.77 17.10 26.08
CA GLU A 96 -3.48 15.94 25.55
C GLU A 96 -4.53 16.48 24.58
N ILE A 97 -4.39 16.14 23.29
CA ILE A 97 -5.39 16.47 22.29
C ILE A 97 -6.61 15.62 22.65
N ASP A 98 -7.48 16.18 23.47
CA ASP A 98 -8.80 15.65 23.69
C ASP A 98 -9.58 15.84 22.39
N PHE A 99 -9.56 14.81 21.55
CA PHE A 99 -10.56 14.63 20.51
C PHE A 99 -11.87 14.25 21.21
N THR A 100 -12.42 15.17 22.00
CA THR A 100 -13.84 15.12 22.29
C THR A 100 -14.53 15.44 20.98
N ASP A 101 -14.79 14.39 20.18
CA ASP A 101 -16.01 14.37 19.39
C ASP A 101 -17.10 14.89 20.33
N GLU A 102 -17.75 16.01 20.01
CA GLU A 102 -18.89 16.47 20.81
C GLU A 102 -19.94 15.36 20.77
N ILE A 103 -19.90 14.46 21.75
CA ILE A 103 -20.87 13.39 21.88
C ILE A 103 -22.16 14.08 22.26
N ILE A 104 -23.07 14.17 21.30
CA ILE A 104 -24.42 14.67 21.54
C ILE A 104 -25.15 13.59 22.35
N GLU A 105 -25.07 13.68 23.68
CA GLU A 105 -25.73 12.74 24.60
C GLU A 105 -27.26 12.97 24.68
N ASP A 106 -27.75 14.17 24.34
CA ASP A 106 -29.19 14.48 24.34
C ASP A 106 -29.88 13.97 23.06
N GLU A 107 -30.78 13.00 23.24
CA GLU A 107 -31.60 12.40 22.17
C GLU A 107 -32.39 13.43 21.35
N LYS A 108 -32.88 14.51 21.97
CA LYS A 108 -33.60 15.57 21.24
C LYS A 108 -32.66 16.38 20.36
N GLU A 109 -31.43 16.58 20.80
CA GLU A 109 -30.41 17.30 20.04
C GLU A 109 -29.86 16.43 18.91
N ALA A 110 -29.67 15.13 19.15
CA ALA A 110 -29.33 14.15 18.13
C ALA A 110 -30.41 14.08 17.02
N GLN A 111 -31.70 14.09 17.40
CA GLN A 111 -32.80 14.12 16.42
C GLN A 111 -32.84 15.41 15.60
N LYS A 112 -32.45 16.56 16.17
CA LYS A 112 -32.31 17.83 15.42
C LYS A 112 -31.12 17.79 14.48
N LEU A 113 -29.98 17.29 14.94
CA LEU A 113 -28.79 17.10 14.12
C LEU A 113 -29.10 16.23 12.90
N VAL A 114 -29.74 15.07 13.08
CA VAL A 114 -30.08 14.17 11.96
C VAL A 114 -31.01 14.82 10.94
N LYS A 115 -31.87 15.75 11.36
CA LYS A 115 -32.75 16.51 10.44
C LYS A 115 -31.99 17.61 9.69
N GLU A 116 -31.08 18.30 10.34
CA GLU A 116 -30.33 19.41 9.76
C GLU A 116 -29.09 18.96 8.97
N VAL A 117 -28.55 17.79 9.29
CA VAL A 117 -27.38 17.16 8.66
C VAL A 117 -27.65 15.67 8.42
N PRO A 118 -28.51 15.31 7.45
CA PRO A 118 -28.83 13.91 7.17
C PRO A 118 -27.59 13.06 6.83
N GLU A 119 -26.60 13.66 6.18
CA GLU A 119 -25.32 13.03 5.79
C GLU A 119 -24.43 12.65 6.98
N ALA A 120 -24.73 13.14 8.20
CA ALA A 120 -24.03 12.71 9.41
C ALA A 120 -24.48 11.30 9.86
N ARG A 121 -25.58 10.78 9.31
CA ARG A 121 -26.03 9.41 9.58
C ARG A 121 -25.15 8.41 8.82
N ILE A 122 -24.63 7.44 9.56
CA ILE A 122 -23.98 6.28 8.94
C ILE A 122 -25.08 5.35 8.43
N ASP A 123 -25.18 5.22 7.10
CA ASP A 123 -26.06 4.26 6.46
C ASP A 123 -25.36 2.90 6.31
N ILE A 124 -25.96 1.85 6.88
CA ILE A 124 -25.43 0.49 6.79
C ILE A 124 -25.79 -0.10 5.43
N MET A 125 -24.79 -0.25 4.55
CA MET A 125 -24.97 -0.82 3.21
C MET A 125 -25.27 -2.34 3.22
N GLY A 126 -24.81 -3.05 4.26
CA GLY A 126 -25.03 -4.48 4.43
C GLY A 126 -24.19 -5.06 5.56
N THR A 127 -24.45 -6.32 5.89
CA THR A 127 -23.65 -7.09 6.85
C THR A 127 -22.93 -8.23 6.12
N PHE A 128 -21.70 -8.50 6.56
CA PHE A 128 -20.82 -9.48 5.92
C PHE A 128 -20.39 -10.54 6.92
N GLN A 129 -20.25 -11.78 6.45
CA GLN A 129 -19.66 -12.90 7.18
C GLN A 129 -18.34 -13.29 6.53
N THR A 130 -17.28 -13.40 7.33
CA THR A 130 -15.99 -13.93 6.85
C THR A 130 -16.11 -15.41 6.51
N ILE A 131 -15.57 -15.78 5.35
CA ILE A 131 -15.45 -17.16 4.86
C ILE A 131 -13.97 -17.48 4.70
N HIS A 132 -13.60 -18.72 5.02
CA HIS A 132 -12.24 -19.21 4.79
C HIS A 132 -12.02 -19.52 3.31
N PHE A 133 -10.85 -19.17 2.78
CA PHE A 133 -10.40 -19.71 1.51
C PHE A 133 -10.13 -21.21 1.64
N VAL A 134 -10.25 -21.95 0.53
CA VAL A 134 -10.00 -23.39 0.53
C VAL A 134 -8.50 -23.68 0.73
N ASN A 135 -7.64 -22.94 0.03
CA ASN A 135 -6.18 -22.87 0.16
C ASN A 135 -5.65 -21.72 -0.72
N GLU A 136 -4.34 -21.65 -0.95
CA GLU A 136 -3.68 -20.64 -1.79
C GLU A 136 -4.07 -20.79 -3.27
N THR A 137 -4.01 -22.02 -3.80
CA THR A 137 -3.98 -22.32 -5.25
C THR A 137 -5.29 -22.86 -5.83
N ASP A 138 -6.35 -22.99 -5.01
CA ASP A 138 -7.63 -23.53 -5.47
C ASP A 138 -8.22 -22.70 -6.62
N LYS A 139 -8.68 -23.39 -7.68
CA LYS A 139 -9.09 -22.76 -8.94
C LYS A 139 -10.30 -21.83 -8.84
N ILE A 140 -11.11 -22.00 -7.81
CA ILE A 140 -12.40 -21.32 -7.66
C ILE A 140 -12.37 -20.39 -6.45
N SER A 141 -11.89 -20.92 -5.32
CA SER A 141 -11.91 -20.25 -4.01
C SER A 141 -10.52 -20.15 -3.38
N GLY A 142 -9.49 -20.12 -4.23
CA GLY A 142 -8.09 -19.96 -3.81
C GLY A 142 -7.72 -18.50 -3.62
N LEU A 143 -6.95 -18.21 -2.58
CA LEU A 143 -6.54 -16.84 -2.25
C LEU A 143 -5.74 -16.20 -3.40
N GLU A 144 -4.75 -16.90 -3.96
CA GLU A 144 -3.88 -16.39 -5.04
C GLU A 144 -4.70 -15.96 -6.25
N ILE A 145 -5.59 -16.83 -6.72
CA ILE A 145 -6.37 -16.61 -7.94
C ILE A 145 -7.37 -15.47 -7.74
N LEU A 146 -8.06 -15.45 -6.61
CA LEU A 146 -9.03 -14.41 -6.30
C LEU A 146 -8.37 -13.04 -6.13
N VAL A 147 -7.20 -12.99 -5.48
CA VAL A 147 -6.44 -11.75 -5.34
C VAL A 147 -5.91 -11.28 -6.68
N ASN A 148 -5.27 -12.15 -7.46
CA ASN A 148 -4.71 -11.79 -8.77
C ASN A 148 -5.76 -11.23 -9.73
N ASN A 149 -6.94 -11.87 -9.80
CA ASN A 149 -8.03 -11.42 -10.67
C ASN A 149 -8.63 -10.07 -10.27
N ASN A 150 -8.44 -9.64 -9.01
CA ASN A 150 -9.02 -8.42 -8.47
C ASN A 150 -7.95 -7.44 -7.95
N PHE A 151 -6.68 -7.64 -8.31
CA PHE A 151 -5.54 -7.01 -7.63
C PHE A 151 -5.65 -5.48 -7.60
N TYR A 152 -5.86 -4.84 -8.75
CA TYR A 152 -5.92 -3.37 -8.84
C TYR A 152 -7.17 -2.78 -8.17
N SER A 153 -8.25 -3.55 -8.06
CA SER A 153 -9.44 -3.15 -7.29
C SER A 153 -9.22 -3.28 -5.78
N LEU A 154 -8.42 -4.27 -5.36
CA LEU A 154 -8.11 -4.54 -3.95
C LEU A 154 -7.05 -3.61 -3.39
N PHE A 155 -6.06 -3.27 -4.21
CA PHE A 155 -4.93 -2.44 -3.83
C PHE A 155 -4.92 -1.15 -4.65
N PRO A 156 -5.81 -0.18 -4.35
CA PRO A 156 -5.91 1.06 -5.12
C PRO A 156 -4.64 1.93 -5.06
N HIS A 157 -3.78 1.68 -4.08
CA HIS A 157 -2.45 2.28 -3.96
C HIS A 157 -1.43 1.75 -4.99
N PHE A 158 -1.76 0.68 -5.72
CA PHE A 158 -1.00 0.16 -6.85
C PHE A 158 -1.77 0.44 -8.16
N PRO A 159 -1.75 1.66 -8.69
CA PRO A 159 -2.52 1.97 -9.89
C PRO A 159 -1.88 1.31 -11.12
N GLU A 160 -2.72 0.66 -11.94
CA GLU A 160 -2.30 -0.18 -13.08
C GLU A 160 -1.36 0.52 -14.09
N ASN A 161 -1.50 1.84 -14.24
CA ASN A 161 -0.65 2.66 -15.11
C ASN A 161 0.76 2.90 -14.55
N ARG A 162 0.98 2.75 -13.23
CA ARG A 162 2.27 2.88 -12.54
C ARG A 162 2.82 1.55 -12.05
N THR A 163 2.08 0.46 -12.21
CA THR A 163 2.50 -0.85 -11.71
C THR A 163 2.43 -1.93 -12.77
N LEU A 164 3.28 -2.95 -12.64
CA LEU A 164 3.23 -4.16 -13.46
C LEU A 164 3.19 -5.36 -12.53
N LEU A 165 2.02 -6.02 -12.45
CA LEU A 165 1.89 -7.33 -11.82
C LEU A 165 2.22 -8.43 -12.84
N ILE A 166 3.14 -9.32 -12.48
CA ILE A 166 3.42 -10.57 -13.17
C ILE A 166 3.00 -11.70 -12.23
N PRO A 167 1.80 -12.29 -12.40
CA PRO A 167 1.24 -13.26 -11.46
C PRO A 167 1.77 -14.69 -11.65
N GLU A 168 2.70 -14.91 -12.59
CA GLU A 168 3.15 -16.26 -12.96
C GLU A 168 4.47 -16.65 -12.29
N ASN A 169 4.38 -17.56 -11.31
CA ASN A 169 5.55 -18.13 -10.64
C ASN A 169 6.48 -18.92 -11.60
N ARG A 170 5.94 -19.65 -12.57
CA ARG A 170 6.71 -20.68 -13.33
C ARG A 170 7.92 -20.14 -14.10
N ILE A 171 7.88 -18.88 -14.51
CA ILE A 171 8.98 -18.28 -15.27
C ILE A 171 10.19 -17.99 -14.37
N PHE A 172 10.02 -17.72 -13.07
CA PHE A 172 11.09 -17.21 -12.18
C PHE A 172 11.89 -18.27 -11.41
N LYS A 173 12.00 -19.51 -11.92
CA LYS A 173 12.82 -20.56 -11.26
C LYS A 173 14.28 -20.14 -11.05
N THR A 174 14.71 -20.04 -9.80
CA THR A 174 16.11 -19.87 -9.41
C THR A 174 16.90 -21.19 -9.52
N LYS A 175 18.21 -21.10 -9.80
CA LYS A 175 19.12 -22.26 -9.73
C LYS A 175 19.38 -22.56 -8.25
N GLY A 176 19.03 -23.77 -7.80
CA GLY A 176 19.26 -24.15 -6.41
C GLY A 176 20.74 -24.18 -6.04
N VAL A 177 21.03 -23.88 -4.77
CA VAL A 177 22.39 -23.91 -4.23
C VAL A 177 22.97 -25.32 -4.36
N LYS A 178 24.16 -25.41 -4.95
CA LYS A 178 24.92 -26.66 -5.06
C LYS A 178 25.91 -26.75 -3.91
N LYS A 179 25.92 -27.87 -3.20
CA LYS A 179 26.99 -28.24 -2.26
C LYS A 179 27.54 -29.60 -2.71
N ASP A 180 28.85 -29.70 -2.90
CA ASP A 180 29.55 -30.92 -3.31
C ASP A 180 28.96 -31.60 -4.57
N GLY A 181 28.63 -30.80 -5.58
CA GLY A 181 28.10 -31.31 -6.86
C GLY A 181 26.62 -31.72 -6.84
N HIS A 182 25.99 -31.78 -5.67
CA HIS A 182 24.56 -32.07 -5.52
C HIS A 182 23.76 -30.77 -5.34
N ILE A 183 22.65 -30.67 -6.10
CA ILE A 183 21.63 -29.64 -5.84
C ILE A 183 20.96 -30.04 -4.54
N ILE A 184 21.02 -29.18 -3.53
CA ILE A 184 20.28 -29.40 -2.30
C ILE A 184 18.78 -29.35 -2.67
N GLN A 185 18.09 -30.49 -2.54
CA GLN A 185 16.64 -30.56 -2.80
C GLN A 185 15.90 -29.66 -1.81
N GLY A 186 14.93 -28.87 -2.31
CA GLY A 186 14.18 -27.89 -1.52
C GLY A 186 14.63 -26.42 -1.66
N ILE A 187 15.70 -26.15 -2.42
CA ILE A 187 16.22 -24.79 -2.67
C ILE A 187 15.85 -24.30 -4.08
N ARG A 188 14.63 -24.54 -4.55
CA ARG A 188 14.09 -23.82 -5.72
C ARG A 188 13.12 -22.79 -5.18
N THR A 189 13.57 -21.55 -5.10
CA THR A 189 12.74 -20.43 -4.66
C THR A 189 12.11 -19.80 -5.88
N ILE A 190 10.78 -19.79 -5.89
CA ILE A 190 9.97 -19.15 -6.90
C ILE A 190 8.98 -18.29 -6.11
N PRO A 191 9.00 -16.95 -6.22
CA PRO A 191 7.91 -16.15 -5.67
C PRO A 191 6.65 -16.46 -6.45
N ASP A 192 5.51 -16.34 -5.81
CA ASP A 192 4.24 -16.58 -6.49
C ASP A 192 3.96 -15.50 -7.56
N GLY A 193 4.40 -14.27 -7.31
CA GLY A 193 4.31 -13.18 -8.29
C GLY A 193 5.39 -12.12 -8.12
N LEU A 194 5.48 -11.23 -9.11
CA LEU A 194 6.30 -10.02 -9.05
C LEU A 194 5.42 -8.80 -9.28
N LEU A 195 5.63 -7.75 -8.49
CA LEU A 195 5.01 -6.46 -8.70
C LEU A 195 6.07 -5.37 -8.82
N PHE A 196 6.11 -4.72 -9.97
CA PHE A 196 6.94 -3.54 -10.19
C PHE A 196 6.11 -2.30 -9.92
N VAL A 197 6.66 -1.36 -9.16
CA VAL A 197 6.06 -0.05 -8.89
C VAL A 197 6.97 1.02 -9.45
N PHE A 198 6.42 1.90 -10.28
CA PHE A 198 7.13 3.00 -10.92
C PHE A 198 6.77 4.34 -10.27
N ASN A 199 7.79 5.06 -9.78
CA ASN A 199 7.64 6.42 -9.28
C ASN A 199 8.82 7.29 -9.73
N LYS A 200 8.56 8.19 -10.69
CA LYS A 200 9.58 9.09 -11.26
C LYS A 200 10.20 10.06 -10.25
N ASN A 201 9.52 10.32 -9.13
CA ASN A 201 9.97 11.29 -8.12
C ASN A 201 10.95 10.65 -7.12
N GLN A 202 11.08 9.32 -7.13
CA GLN A 202 12.02 8.62 -6.27
C GLN A 202 13.40 8.53 -6.93
N LYS A 203 14.45 8.59 -6.09
CA LYS A 203 15.85 8.40 -6.54
C LYS A 203 16.05 7.05 -7.25
N LYS A 204 15.33 6.02 -6.81
CA LYS A 204 15.27 4.69 -7.41
C LYS A 204 13.87 4.53 -7.99
N PRO A 205 13.66 4.77 -9.29
CA PRO A 205 12.33 4.97 -9.84
C PRO A 205 11.52 3.69 -9.98
N ILE A 206 12.17 2.52 -9.90
CA ILE A 206 11.51 1.21 -9.93
C ILE A 206 11.73 0.54 -8.57
N GLN A 207 10.64 0.08 -7.96
CA GLN A 207 10.66 -0.83 -6.82
C GLN A 207 10.15 -2.21 -7.25
N ILE A 208 10.82 -3.26 -6.79
CA ILE A 208 10.43 -4.64 -7.07
C ILE A 208 9.87 -5.26 -5.79
N ASN A 209 8.64 -5.75 -5.87
CA ASN A 209 7.97 -6.48 -4.80
C ASN A 209 7.92 -7.97 -5.17
N LEU A 210 8.55 -8.81 -4.36
CA LEU A 210 8.44 -10.27 -4.46
C LEU A 210 7.18 -10.68 -3.71
N ILE A 211 6.15 -11.14 -4.42
CA ILE A 211 4.86 -11.50 -3.83
C ILE A 211 4.85 -12.97 -3.45
N GLU A 212 4.37 -13.24 -2.25
CA GLU A 212 4.01 -14.56 -1.76
C GLU A 212 2.55 -14.59 -1.33
N TYR A 213 1.80 -15.59 -1.78
CA TYR A 213 0.43 -15.82 -1.35
C TYR A 213 0.39 -17.00 -0.38
N GLU A 214 -0.07 -16.75 0.84
CA GLU A 214 -0.18 -17.79 1.87
C GLU A 214 -1.58 -17.83 2.43
N CYS A 215 -2.02 -19.01 2.87
CA CYS A 215 -3.35 -19.18 3.40
C CYS A 215 -3.39 -20.21 4.52
N TYR A 216 -3.96 -19.84 5.66
CA TYR A 216 -4.33 -20.85 6.65
C TYR A 216 -5.50 -21.69 6.14
N GLY A 217 -6.51 -21.01 5.58
CA GLY A 217 -7.65 -21.60 4.90
C GLY A 217 -8.48 -22.50 5.81
N GLU A 218 -9.29 -23.36 5.21
CA GLU A 218 -10.17 -24.29 5.94
C GLU A 218 -9.41 -25.33 6.77
N LYS A 219 -8.14 -25.60 6.44
CA LYS A 219 -7.36 -26.69 7.03
C LYS A 219 -6.64 -26.31 8.33
N LYS A 220 -6.23 -25.04 8.48
CA LYS A 220 -5.37 -24.59 9.60
C LYS A 220 -6.17 -23.67 10.53
N THR A 221 -7.10 -24.25 11.30
CA THR A 221 -8.03 -23.47 12.14
C THR A 221 -7.52 -23.21 13.56
N ARG A 222 -6.65 -24.08 14.11
CA ARG A 222 -6.13 -23.95 15.47
C ARG A 222 -4.93 -23.00 15.52
N GLY A 223 -4.83 -22.20 16.58
CA GLY A 223 -3.69 -21.28 16.78
C GLY A 223 -2.32 -21.96 16.76
N THR A 224 -2.22 -23.21 17.25
CA THR A 224 -0.98 -24.00 17.19
C THR A 224 -0.59 -24.35 15.76
N ASP A 225 -1.56 -24.71 14.93
CA ASP A 225 -1.31 -25.13 13.54
C ASP A 225 -0.90 -23.91 12.71
N LYS A 226 -1.57 -22.77 12.92
CA LYS A 226 -1.22 -21.48 12.33
C LYS A 226 0.20 -21.04 12.73
N SER A 227 0.52 -21.07 14.01
CA SER A 227 1.85 -20.72 14.52
C SER A 227 2.94 -21.65 13.96
N ASN A 228 2.69 -22.96 13.92
CA ASN A 228 3.63 -23.92 13.35
C ASN A 228 3.83 -23.69 11.85
N TYR A 229 2.76 -23.41 11.10
CA TYR A 229 2.84 -23.14 9.67
C TYR A 229 3.61 -21.86 9.38
N LEU A 230 3.33 -20.78 10.12
CA LEU A 230 4.04 -19.52 10.03
C LEU A 230 5.55 -19.70 10.24
N ASN A 231 5.93 -20.41 11.30
CA ASN A 231 7.34 -20.55 11.69
C ASN A 231 8.11 -21.57 10.85
N THR A 232 7.46 -22.61 10.34
CA THR A 232 8.14 -23.69 9.60
C THR A 232 8.04 -23.58 8.09
N THR A 233 7.07 -22.81 7.58
CA THR A 233 6.80 -22.67 6.14
C THR A 233 6.93 -21.22 5.69
N ILE A 234 6.06 -20.32 6.17
CA ILE A 234 5.97 -18.94 5.67
C ILE A 234 7.28 -18.16 5.91
N ILE A 235 7.73 -18.05 7.17
CA ILE A 235 8.96 -17.29 7.49
C ILE A 235 10.18 -17.86 6.73
N PRO A 236 10.44 -19.18 6.74
CA PRO A 236 11.52 -19.76 5.93
C PRO A 236 11.40 -19.49 4.42
N GLN A 237 10.19 -19.44 3.85
CA GLN A 237 9.96 -19.08 2.45
C GLN A 237 10.41 -17.65 2.16
N LEU A 238 9.91 -16.69 2.93
CA LEU A 238 10.21 -15.28 2.78
C LEU A 238 11.70 -14.99 3.01
N MET A 239 12.32 -15.64 4.00
CA MET A 239 13.77 -15.57 4.23
C MET A 239 14.57 -16.05 3.03
N ARG A 240 14.13 -17.12 2.36
CA ARG A 240 14.83 -17.62 1.16
C ARG A 240 14.77 -16.61 0.03
N PHE A 241 13.64 -15.92 -0.19
CA PHE A 241 13.56 -14.84 -1.18
C PHE A 241 14.50 -13.69 -0.84
N ALA A 242 14.43 -13.18 0.39
CA ALA A 242 15.30 -12.10 0.85
C ALA A 242 16.79 -12.49 0.73
N SER A 243 17.15 -13.72 1.08
CA SER A 243 18.53 -14.20 0.98
C SER A 243 19.07 -14.24 -0.44
N ALA A 244 18.26 -14.62 -1.44
CA ALA A 244 18.69 -14.81 -2.82
C ALA A 244 19.22 -13.51 -3.47
N PHE A 245 18.68 -12.37 -3.02
CA PHE A 245 19.06 -11.04 -3.51
C PHE A 245 19.90 -10.25 -2.50
N SER A 246 20.20 -10.82 -1.35
CA SER A 246 21.00 -10.20 -0.29
C SER A 246 22.51 -10.29 -0.58
N ILE A 247 23.28 -9.39 0.04
CA ILE A 247 24.74 -9.39 0.06
C ILE A 247 25.34 -10.66 0.68
N ILE A 248 24.55 -11.42 1.46
CA ILE A 248 24.96 -12.68 2.07
C ILE A 248 25.15 -13.79 1.00
N THR A 249 24.43 -13.70 -0.12
CA THR A 249 24.60 -14.62 -1.25
C THR A 249 25.84 -14.24 -2.08
N ASP A 250 26.56 -15.24 -2.56
CA ASP A 250 27.71 -15.09 -3.46
C ASP A 250 27.38 -14.16 -4.64
N GLU A 251 28.28 -13.22 -4.94
CA GLU A 251 28.06 -12.16 -5.91
C GLU A 251 27.77 -12.69 -7.32
N ASN A 252 28.49 -13.72 -7.76
CA ASN A 252 28.31 -14.30 -9.09
C ASN A 252 26.95 -15.01 -9.19
N THR A 253 26.56 -15.72 -8.13
CA THR A 253 25.27 -16.40 -8.04
C THR A 253 24.12 -15.40 -8.03
N ARG A 254 24.23 -14.34 -7.23
CA ARG A 254 23.25 -13.25 -7.17
C ARG A 254 23.11 -12.57 -8.52
N ARG A 255 24.23 -12.15 -9.13
CA ARG A 255 24.23 -11.48 -10.44
C ARG A 255 23.60 -12.33 -11.53
N SER A 256 24.00 -13.60 -11.64
CA SER A 256 23.42 -14.51 -12.63
C SER A 256 21.92 -14.74 -12.42
N THR A 257 21.45 -14.70 -11.17
CA THR A 257 20.01 -14.82 -10.85
C THR A 257 19.26 -13.57 -11.29
N ILE A 258 19.78 -12.38 -10.96
CA ILE A 258 19.20 -11.10 -11.36
C ILE A 258 19.13 -10.98 -12.88
N GLU A 259 20.24 -11.18 -13.58
CA GLU A 259 20.30 -11.10 -15.06
C GLU A 259 19.28 -12.07 -15.69
N ASN A 260 19.23 -13.33 -15.22
CA ASN A 260 18.27 -14.30 -15.72
C ASN A 260 16.80 -13.90 -15.50
N TRP A 261 16.49 -13.26 -14.38
CA TRP A 261 15.14 -12.79 -14.09
C TRP A 261 14.80 -11.56 -14.92
N VAL A 262 15.74 -10.64 -15.08
CA VAL A 262 15.57 -9.45 -15.93
C VAL A 262 15.27 -9.85 -17.37
N ASP A 263 16.00 -10.82 -17.94
CA ASP A 263 15.72 -11.35 -19.27
C ASP A 263 14.26 -11.83 -19.39
N LYS A 264 13.80 -12.62 -18.42
CA LYS A 264 12.41 -13.15 -18.40
C LYS A 264 11.36 -12.07 -18.22
N ILE A 265 11.66 -11.02 -17.45
CA ILE A 265 10.77 -9.88 -17.27
C ILE A 265 10.66 -9.11 -18.59
N ILE A 266 11.77 -8.89 -19.29
CA ILE A 266 11.78 -8.22 -20.59
C ILE A 266 11.00 -9.06 -21.61
N ASP A 267 11.21 -10.37 -21.66
CA ASP A 267 10.45 -11.28 -22.53
C ASP A 267 8.94 -11.20 -22.24
N TYR A 268 8.55 -11.15 -20.95
CA TYR A 268 7.16 -11.00 -20.55
C TYR A 268 6.58 -9.65 -21.01
N ILE A 269 7.30 -8.54 -20.79
CA ILE A 269 6.88 -7.20 -21.22
C ILE A 269 6.70 -7.15 -22.75
N ASN A 270 7.63 -7.77 -23.49
CA ASN A 270 7.60 -7.79 -24.95
C ASN A 270 6.61 -8.79 -25.55
N SER A 271 6.02 -9.67 -24.73
CA SER A 271 4.97 -10.59 -25.18
C SER A 271 3.63 -9.89 -25.48
N ASN A 272 3.46 -8.64 -25.02
CA ASN A 272 2.24 -7.85 -25.17
C ASN A 272 2.58 -6.39 -25.50
N ASP A 273 2.12 -5.91 -26.66
CA ASP A 273 2.34 -4.53 -27.13
C ASP A 273 1.83 -3.46 -26.15
N GLU A 274 0.74 -3.73 -25.43
CA GLU A 274 0.20 -2.81 -24.42
C GLU A 274 1.13 -2.69 -23.22
N LEU A 275 1.66 -3.82 -22.73
CA LEU A 275 2.64 -3.82 -21.64
C LEU A 275 3.94 -3.14 -22.08
N SER A 276 4.43 -3.47 -23.27
CA SER A 276 5.61 -2.81 -23.84
C SER A 276 5.41 -1.30 -23.95
N GLY A 277 4.27 -0.85 -24.48
CA GLY A 277 3.90 0.56 -24.56
C GLY A 277 3.87 1.25 -23.19
N LYS A 278 3.31 0.58 -22.16
CA LYS A 278 3.29 1.10 -20.79
C LYS A 278 4.70 1.33 -20.23
N ILE A 279 5.56 0.32 -20.32
CA ILE A 279 6.93 0.40 -19.78
C ILE A 279 7.77 1.40 -20.56
N ILE A 280 7.64 1.45 -21.89
CA ILE A 280 8.27 2.49 -22.72
C ILE A 280 7.84 3.89 -22.26
N GLY A 281 6.55 4.06 -21.92
CA GLY A 281 6.01 5.29 -21.33
C GLY A 281 6.76 5.70 -20.06
N TRP A 282 6.99 4.77 -19.12
CA TRP A 282 7.74 5.04 -17.89
C TRP A 282 9.17 5.52 -18.18
N ILE A 283 9.86 4.89 -19.12
CA ILE A 283 11.23 5.30 -19.49
C ILE A 283 11.25 6.68 -20.14
N LYS A 284 10.27 6.99 -21.00
CA LYS A 284 10.13 8.32 -21.61
C LYS A 284 9.76 9.40 -20.59
N GLU A 285 9.05 9.06 -19.52
CA GLU A 285 8.82 9.97 -18.39
C GLU A 285 10.12 10.29 -17.63
N LEU A 286 11.00 9.31 -17.40
CA LEU A 286 12.30 9.53 -16.75
C LEU A 286 13.28 10.28 -17.64
N ASN A 287 13.32 9.95 -18.94
CA ASN A 287 14.23 10.56 -19.90
C ASN A 287 13.50 10.86 -21.22
N PRO A 288 12.87 12.05 -21.33
CA PRO A 288 12.11 12.43 -22.52
C PRO A 288 12.92 12.49 -23.83
N LYS A 289 14.25 12.53 -23.74
CA LYS A 289 15.16 12.64 -24.90
C LYS A 289 15.81 11.30 -25.28
N ILE A 290 15.44 10.21 -24.64
CA ILE A 290 15.99 8.90 -24.94
C ILE A 290 15.67 8.50 -26.39
N LYS A 291 16.66 7.91 -27.08
CA LYS A 291 16.46 7.37 -28.42
C LYS A 291 15.77 6.01 -28.33
N GLU A 292 14.83 5.72 -29.22
CA GLU A 292 14.05 4.46 -29.20
C GLU A 292 14.95 3.21 -29.08
N ARG A 293 16.03 3.16 -29.88
CA ARG A 293 17.04 2.08 -29.87
C ARG A 293 17.78 1.88 -28.54
N SER A 294 17.60 2.76 -27.57
CA SER A 294 18.27 2.74 -26.27
C SER A 294 17.30 2.46 -25.13
N ILE A 295 16.00 2.36 -25.39
CA ILE A 295 14.98 2.18 -24.36
C ILE A 295 15.11 0.82 -23.69
N GLU A 296 15.18 -0.27 -24.47
CA GLU A 296 15.33 -1.63 -23.91
C GLU A 296 16.54 -1.76 -22.98
N ARG A 297 17.68 -1.18 -23.39
CA ARG A 297 18.89 -1.16 -22.58
C ARG A 297 18.73 -0.37 -21.28
N GLU A 298 17.95 0.71 -21.30
CA GLU A 298 17.66 1.48 -20.08
C GLU A 298 16.68 0.73 -19.17
N ILE A 299 15.69 0.02 -19.73
CA ILE A 299 14.80 -0.88 -18.98
C ILE A 299 15.63 -1.93 -18.25
N GLU A 300 16.48 -2.67 -18.98
CA GLU A 300 17.35 -3.70 -18.42
C GLU A 300 18.20 -3.14 -17.28
N LYS A 301 18.85 -2.00 -17.50
CA LYS A 301 19.68 -1.33 -16.50
C LYS A 301 18.89 -0.94 -15.25
N LEU A 302 17.70 -0.36 -15.41
CA LEU A 302 16.86 0.05 -14.27
C LEU A 302 16.34 -1.15 -13.49
N LEU A 303 15.97 -2.25 -14.17
CA LEU A 303 15.55 -3.48 -13.51
C LEU A 303 16.69 -4.11 -12.71
N ILE A 304 17.89 -4.19 -13.28
CA ILE A 304 19.09 -4.68 -12.56
C ILE A 304 19.36 -3.80 -11.34
N ASP A 305 19.32 -2.48 -11.49
CA ASP A 305 19.54 -1.54 -10.38
C ASP A 305 18.47 -1.69 -9.30
N ALA A 306 17.21 -1.87 -9.67
CA ALA A 306 16.12 -2.08 -8.73
C ALA A 306 16.27 -3.39 -7.93
N PHE A 307 16.67 -4.51 -8.54
CA PHE A 307 16.98 -5.73 -7.78
C PHE A 307 18.12 -5.55 -6.78
N LYS A 308 19.08 -4.69 -7.11
CA LYS A 308 20.27 -4.44 -6.29
C LYS A 308 20.04 -3.44 -5.17
N THR A 309 19.01 -2.61 -5.27
CA THR A 309 18.89 -1.42 -4.42
C THR A 309 17.48 -1.11 -3.93
N ASN A 310 16.42 -1.65 -4.54
CA ASN A 310 15.02 -1.33 -4.22
C ASN A 310 14.10 -2.56 -4.31
N LEU A 311 14.38 -3.55 -3.47
CA LEU A 311 13.64 -4.80 -3.38
C LEU A 311 12.85 -4.87 -2.06
N ARG A 312 11.60 -5.32 -2.15
CA ARG A 312 10.70 -5.54 -1.02
C ARG A 312 10.07 -6.93 -1.11
N VAL A 313 9.82 -7.56 0.04
CA VAL A 313 9.04 -8.81 0.15
C VAL A 313 7.62 -8.45 0.54
N LEU A 314 6.64 -8.93 -0.23
CA LEU A 314 5.22 -8.66 -0.05
C LEU A 314 4.50 -9.98 0.24
N LEU A 315 3.91 -10.09 1.43
CA LEU A 315 3.08 -11.25 1.82
C LEU A 315 1.61 -10.87 1.72
N VAL A 316 0.83 -11.65 0.97
CA VAL A 316 -0.64 -11.58 0.97
C VAL A 316 -1.16 -12.82 1.67
N ILE A 317 -1.89 -12.65 2.77
CA ILE A 317 -2.34 -13.75 3.63
C ILE A 317 -3.77 -13.53 4.15
N ASP A 318 -4.47 -14.60 4.52
CA ASP A 318 -5.85 -14.51 5.04
C ASP A 318 -5.94 -14.01 6.49
N GLU A 319 -4.88 -14.19 7.26
CA GLU A 319 -4.79 -13.75 8.66
C GLU A 319 -3.33 -13.45 9.03
N LEU A 320 -3.08 -12.29 9.66
CA LEU A 320 -1.78 -11.96 10.21
C LEU A 320 -1.96 -11.00 11.38
N SER A 321 -1.47 -11.37 12.58
CA SER A 321 -1.48 -10.45 13.72
C SER A 321 -0.37 -9.41 13.60
N THR A 322 -0.51 -8.28 14.30
CA THR A 322 0.53 -7.24 14.35
C THR A 322 1.86 -7.78 14.88
N GLU A 323 1.82 -8.67 15.88
CA GLU A 323 3.02 -9.32 16.43
C GLU A 323 3.71 -10.24 15.41
N GLN A 324 2.93 -11.01 14.66
CA GLN A 324 3.45 -11.87 13.58
C GLN A 324 4.06 -11.01 12.47
N LYS A 325 3.37 -9.93 12.04
CA LYS A 325 3.86 -8.98 11.04
C LYS A 325 5.19 -8.37 11.46
N SER A 326 5.29 -7.88 12.70
CA SER A 326 6.54 -7.33 13.26
C SER A 326 7.66 -8.38 13.30
N THR A 327 7.34 -9.62 13.69
CA THR A 327 8.33 -10.71 13.73
C THR A 327 8.90 -10.99 12.33
N ILE A 328 8.03 -11.11 11.31
CA ILE A 328 8.48 -11.30 9.93
C ILE A 328 9.31 -10.10 9.47
N GLN A 329 8.85 -8.88 9.74
CA GLN A 329 9.56 -7.65 9.37
C GLN A 329 10.97 -7.61 9.94
N ASN A 330 11.14 -7.95 11.22
CA ASN A 330 12.45 -8.01 11.86
C ASN A 330 13.37 -9.06 11.21
N VAL A 331 12.82 -10.22 10.86
CA VAL A 331 13.57 -11.28 10.18
C VAL A 331 13.99 -10.85 8.77
N ILE A 332 13.07 -10.30 7.97
CA ILE A 332 13.35 -9.90 6.59
C ILE A 332 14.27 -8.68 6.52
N SER A 333 14.10 -7.71 7.41
CA SER A 333 14.96 -6.52 7.49
C SER A 333 16.41 -6.82 7.90
N SER A 334 16.71 -8.04 8.36
CA SER A 334 18.09 -8.47 8.61
C SER A 334 18.90 -8.70 7.33
N PHE A 335 18.23 -8.88 6.18
CA PHE A 335 18.88 -9.05 4.88
C PHE A 335 19.14 -7.69 4.23
N LYS A 336 20.31 -7.53 3.60
CA LYS A 336 20.75 -6.26 3.01
C LYS A 336 20.99 -6.37 1.52
N LEU A 337 20.62 -5.31 0.81
CA LEU A 337 20.87 -5.11 -0.61
C LEU A 337 22.30 -4.58 -0.87
N GLU A 338 22.72 -4.52 -2.14
CA GLU A 338 24.11 -4.14 -2.51
C GLU A 338 24.47 -2.73 -2.07
N ASN A 339 23.49 -1.85 -1.95
CA ASN A 339 23.67 -0.48 -1.48
C ASN A 339 23.68 -0.34 0.05
N GLY A 340 23.54 -1.45 0.80
CA GLY A 340 23.53 -1.48 2.26
C GLY A 340 22.17 -1.25 2.91
N ASP A 341 21.13 -0.94 2.14
CA ASP A 341 19.76 -0.82 2.63
C ASP A 341 19.22 -2.21 3.02
N ASN A 342 18.34 -2.25 4.01
CA ASN A 342 17.65 -3.47 4.40
C ASN A 342 16.55 -3.81 3.39
N ILE A 343 16.30 -5.10 3.17
CA ILE A 343 15.13 -5.56 2.40
C ILE A 343 13.89 -5.28 3.25
N GLU A 344 12.93 -4.55 2.67
CA GLU A 344 11.69 -4.19 3.34
C GLU A 344 10.68 -5.35 3.29
N PHE A 345 9.78 -5.40 4.27
CA PHE A 345 8.67 -6.33 4.31
C PHE A 345 7.35 -5.58 4.43
N VAL A 346 6.37 -5.98 3.61
CA VAL A 346 4.99 -5.52 3.72
C VAL A 346 4.07 -6.74 3.72
N GLY A 347 3.09 -6.73 4.63
CA GLY A 347 2.07 -7.77 4.75
C GLY A 347 0.68 -7.19 4.62
N TYR A 348 -0.13 -7.77 3.73
CA TYR A 348 -1.54 -7.46 3.51
C TYR A 348 -2.41 -8.63 3.94
N VAL A 349 -3.46 -8.34 4.71
CA VAL A 349 -4.43 -9.34 5.13
C VAL A 349 -5.66 -9.26 4.23
N VAL A 350 -5.90 -10.29 3.42
CA VAL A 350 -7.06 -10.35 2.52
C VAL A 350 -8.10 -11.33 3.06
N ARG A 351 -9.34 -10.88 3.25
CA ARG A 351 -10.43 -11.74 3.72
C ARG A 351 -11.50 -11.89 2.65
N LEU A 352 -11.97 -13.13 2.46
CA LEU A 352 -13.18 -13.42 1.72
C LEU A 352 -14.38 -13.21 2.63
N VAL A 353 -15.35 -12.43 2.20
CA VAL A 353 -16.58 -12.19 2.93
C VAL A 353 -17.79 -12.46 2.04
N GLN A 354 -18.84 -13.04 2.62
CA GLN A 354 -20.14 -13.22 1.98
C GLN A 354 -21.14 -12.24 2.58
N SER A 355 -21.95 -11.62 1.74
CA SER A 355 -23.01 -10.78 2.23
C SER A 355 -24.19 -11.61 2.76
N ILE A 356 -24.69 -11.23 3.93
CA ILE A 356 -25.83 -11.88 4.59
C ILE A 356 -27.15 -11.14 4.24
N SER A 357 -27.07 -9.84 3.99
CA SER A 357 -28.23 -8.99 3.69
C SER A 357 -27.77 -7.74 2.95
N ILE A 358 -27.97 -7.72 1.62
CA ILE A 358 -27.83 -6.53 0.78
C ILE A 358 -29.23 -6.11 0.33
N ASN A 359 -29.47 -4.79 0.25
CA ASN A 359 -30.63 -4.23 -0.45
C ASN A 359 -30.49 -4.29 -1.99
N ASP A 360 -29.41 -4.88 -2.52
CA ASP A 360 -29.08 -4.97 -3.95
C ASP A 360 -28.49 -6.35 -4.30
N HIS A 361 -28.98 -7.00 -5.34
CA HIS A 361 -28.83 -8.46 -5.57
C HIS A 361 -27.73 -8.86 -6.56
N SER A 362 -26.84 -7.94 -6.95
CA SER A 362 -25.92 -8.17 -8.08
C SER A 362 -24.64 -8.96 -7.75
N ALA A 363 -24.20 -9.04 -6.49
CA ALA A 363 -23.03 -9.84 -6.08
C ALA A 363 -23.14 -10.36 -4.63
N GLN A 364 -22.77 -11.63 -4.39
CA GLN A 364 -22.92 -12.30 -3.08
C GLN A 364 -21.65 -12.29 -2.21
N TYR A 365 -20.46 -12.10 -2.81
CA TYR A 365 -19.17 -12.17 -2.12
C TYR A 365 -18.34 -10.92 -2.38
N ALA A 366 -17.49 -10.55 -1.42
CA ALA A 366 -16.51 -9.47 -1.54
C ALA A 366 -15.17 -9.90 -0.93
N LEU A 367 -14.10 -9.24 -1.37
CA LEU A 367 -12.77 -9.36 -0.79
C LEU A 367 -12.47 -8.06 -0.05
N THR A 368 -11.92 -8.15 1.15
CA THR A 368 -11.49 -6.99 1.94
C THR A 368 -10.01 -7.08 2.22
N VAL A 369 -9.33 -5.93 2.27
CA VAL A 369 -7.89 -5.81 2.54
C VAL A 369 -7.70 -5.04 3.85
N GLN A 370 -6.79 -5.50 4.69
CA GLN A 370 -6.39 -4.89 5.95
C GLN A 370 -4.87 -4.74 6.05
#